data_AF-A0A9N9S1Y4-F1
#
_entry.id   AF-A0A9N9S1Y4-F1
#
_cell.length_a   1.000
_cell.length_b   1.000
_cell.length_c   1.000
_cell.angle_alpha   90.00
_cell.angle_beta   90.00
_cell.angle_gamma   90.00
#
_symmetry.space_group_name_H-M   'P 1'
#
loop_
_entity.id
_entity.type
_entity.pdbx_description
1 polymer ?
#
loop_
_entity_poly.entity_id
_entity_poly.type
_entity_poly.pdbx_seq_one_letter_code
_entity_poly.pdbx_strand_id
1 'polypeptide(L)'
;MSTVNLIVLILLNLLLQSHAEDYRDIQLTCKKNFYITDCEILDDISELETTKVVNVAAPDEKVKLEKYFRVSNKSFPINMPIGIGELFPNLELLSIVLSPLKFIKRRNFASMEKLTTLDLRYNKIEKVPSKTFYDLPKLTTLNLSGNSIKFLHLDLFLNNPELEEFAAAKNEIKKLSFQTFQKSLKLKRFNVSFNNFQSISFDFTKLPNLTDVVFKNSFECNFEFKIDRNDHADCTHERCTHNLKRFQFWIEKYCAVVSELTGDEDDSPGPDSEKD
;
A
#
# COMPACT_ATOMS: atom_id res chain seq x y z
N MET A 1 -18.54 -41.78 33.16
CA MET A 1 -17.66 -40.87 32.38
C MET A 1 -16.44 -40.59 33.24
N SER A 2 -15.26 -41.00 32.79
CA SER A 2 -14.02 -40.92 33.58
C SER A 2 -13.63 -39.47 33.86
N THR A 3 -12.96 -39.22 34.98
CA THR A 3 -12.38 -37.93 35.38
C THR A 3 -11.49 -37.31 34.30
N VAL A 4 -10.90 -38.14 33.45
CA VAL A 4 -10.13 -37.74 32.25
C VAL A 4 -11.00 -36.97 31.25
N ASN A 5 -12.24 -37.40 30.99
CA ASN A 5 -13.14 -36.69 30.06
C ASN A 5 -13.56 -35.32 30.60
N LEU A 6 -13.74 -35.19 31.92
CA LEU A 6 -14.08 -33.91 32.54
C LEU A 6 -12.91 -32.92 32.49
N ILE A 7 -11.68 -33.40 32.70
CA ILE A 7 -10.47 -32.58 32.59
C ILE A 7 -10.22 -32.15 31.13
N VAL A 8 -10.43 -33.04 30.15
CA VAL A 8 -10.32 -32.69 28.72
C VAL A 8 -11.37 -31.66 28.33
N LEU A 9 -12.62 -31.79 28.80
CA LEU A 9 -13.68 -30.80 28.57
C LEU A 9 -13.37 -29.44 29.23
N ILE A 10 -12.86 -29.44 30.47
CA ILE A 10 -12.47 -28.21 31.17
C ILE A 10 -11.28 -27.55 30.47
N LEU A 11 -10.27 -28.32 30.04
CA LEU A 11 -9.13 -27.80 29.28
C LEU A 11 -9.55 -27.29 27.90
N LEU A 12 -10.46 -27.95 27.19
CA LEU A 12 -11.04 -27.45 25.94
C LEU A 12 -11.83 -26.16 26.18
N ASN A 13 -12.60 -26.06 27.26
CA ASN A 13 -13.37 -24.86 27.60
C ASN A 13 -12.45 -23.71 28.02
N LEU A 14 -11.36 -23.99 28.73
CA LEU A 14 -10.31 -23.01 29.09
C LEU A 14 -9.46 -22.61 27.87
N LEU A 15 -9.22 -23.51 26.90
CA LEU A 15 -8.59 -23.21 25.62
C LEU A 15 -9.51 -22.40 24.70
N LEU A 16 -10.82 -22.66 24.73
CA LEU A 16 -11.83 -21.84 24.05
C LEU A 16 -11.98 -20.46 24.70
N GLN A 17 -11.88 -20.36 26.03
CA GLN A 17 -11.88 -19.09 26.76
C GLN A 17 -10.57 -18.31 26.59
N SER A 18 -9.42 -18.97 26.45
CA SER A 18 -8.13 -18.29 26.20
C SER A 18 -8.00 -17.72 24.79
N HIS A 19 -8.97 -17.98 23.91
CA HIS A 19 -9.04 -17.46 22.54
C HIS A 19 -10.16 -16.42 22.35
N ALA A 20 -10.87 -16.05 23.43
CA ALA A 20 -11.60 -14.79 23.44
C ALA A 20 -10.55 -13.68 23.59
N GLU A 21 -10.07 -13.12 22.48
CA GLU A 21 -9.34 -11.86 22.52
C GLU A 21 -10.24 -10.85 23.27
N ASP A 22 -9.89 -10.48 24.50
CA ASP A 22 -10.60 -9.45 25.26
C ASP A 22 -10.35 -8.12 24.55
N TYR A 23 -11.37 -7.61 23.88
CA TYR A 23 -11.34 -6.31 23.22
C TYR A 23 -11.98 -5.29 24.12
N ARG A 24 -11.40 -4.09 24.19
CA ARG A 24 -12.16 -2.95 24.69
C ARG A 24 -13.10 -2.47 23.59
N ASP A 25 -14.39 -2.50 23.91
CA ASP A 25 -15.43 -1.90 23.10
C ASP A 25 -15.25 -0.37 23.06
N ILE A 26 -15.20 0.17 21.85
CA ILE A 26 -15.09 1.61 21.61
C ILE A 26 -16.23 2.10 20.72
N GLN A 27 -16.63 3.35 20.92
CA GLN A 27 -17.66 4.01 20.14
C GLN A 27 -17.02 5.05 19.21
N LEU A 28 -17.28 4.94 17.90
CA LEU A 28 -16.94 5.98 16.94
C LEU A 28 -17.97 7.11 17.03
N THR A 29 -17.53 8.35 17.13
CA THR A 29 -18.40 9.51 16.96
C THR A 29 -18.17 10.11 15.59
N CYS A 30 -19.15 9.99 14.70
CA CYS A 30 -19.05 10.47 13.34
C CYS A 30 -19.85 11.75 13.16
N LYS A 31 -19.26 12.72 12.48
CA LYS A 31 -19.94 13.92 11.97
C LYS A 31 -20.16 13.74 10.48
N LYS A 32 -21.38 14.01 10.01
CA LYS A 32 -21.71 13.97 8.59
C LYS A 32 -21.60 15.38 8.01
N ASN A 33 -20.75 15.55 7.00
CA ASN A 33 -20.69 16.78 6.22
C ASN A 33 -20.88 16.46 4.73
N PHE A 34 -22.04 16.87 4.19
CA PHE A 34 -22.46 16.77 2.78
C PHE A 34 -22.49 15.32 2.21
N TYR A 35 -21.35 14.62 2.11
CA TYR A 35 -21.18 13.22 1.66
C TYR A 35 -19.99 12.49 2.31
N ILE A 36 -19.37 13.09 3.33
CA ILE A 36 -18.18 12.56 4.01
C ILE A 36 -18.56 12.30 5.46
N THR A 37 -18.34 11.07 5.90
CA THR A 37 -18.43 10.67 7.30
C THR A 37 -17.04 10.87 7.91
N ASP A 38 -16.86 11.96 8.65
CA ASP A 38 -15.66 12.20 9.45
C ASP A 38 -15.87 11.57 10.82
N CYS A 39 -15.23 10.43 11.06
CA CYS A 39 -15.34 9.71 12.33
C CYS A 39 -14.16 10.02 13.26
N GLU A 40 -14.49 10.40 14.48
CA GLU A 40 -13.56 10.63 15.57
C GLU A 40 -13.78 9.56 16.64
N ILE A 41 -12.71 9.10 17.27
CA ILE A 41 -12.83 8.34 18.53
C ILE A 41 -12.58 9.38 19.63
N LEU A 42 -13.58 9.60 20.48
CA LEU A 42 -13.51 10.60 21.55
C LEU A 42 -12.82 10.07 22.81
N ASP A 43 -12.71 8.75 22.92
CA ASP A 43 -12.04 8.10 24.04
C ASP A 43 -10.53 8.15 23.87
N ASP A 44 -9.78 8.47 24.94
CA ASP A 44 -8.32 8.30 24.95
C ASP A 44 -8.00 6.80 25.00
N ILE A 45 -7.78 6.25 23.81
CA ILE A 45 -7.45 4.85 23.58
C ILE A 45 -6.05 4.68 23.00
N SER A 46 -5.21 5.71 23.16
CA SER A 46 -3.86 5.79 22.60
C SER A 46 -2.94 4.66 23.10
N GLU A 47 -3.20 4.15 24.32
CA GLU A 47 -2.39 3.11 24.98
C GLU A 47 -2.93 1.67 24.83
N LEU A 48 -4.07 1.47 24.17
CA LEU A 48 -4.72 0.15 24.12
C LEU A 48 -4.22 -0.70 22.95
N GLU A 49 -3.78 -1.92 23.25
CA GLU A 49 -3.26 -2.88 22.27
C GLU A 49 -4.36 -3.46 21.34
N THR A 50 -5.58 -3.63 21.86
CA THR A 50 -6.70 -4.24 21.14
C THR A 50 -8.03 -3.52 21.41
N THR A 51 -8.54 -2.81 20.41
CA THR A 51 -9.85 -2.14 20.47
C THR A 51 -10.79 -2.68 19.40
N LYS A 52 -12.07 -2.81 19.75
CA LYS A 52 -13.15 -3.18 18.82
C LYS A 52 -14.17 -2.08 18.74
N VAL A 53 -14.42 -1.57 17.55
CA VAL A 53 -15.57 -0.69 17.34
C VAL A 53 -16.83 -1.54 17.37
N VAL A 54 -17.69 -1.28 18.35
CA VAL A 54 -18.99 -1.97 18.49
C VAL A 54 -20.17 -1.07 18.18
N ASN A 55 -19.96 0.25 18.22
CA ASN A 55 -21.01 1.20 17.89
C ASN A 55 -20.48 2.47 17.25
N VAL A 56 -21.38 3.16 16.55
CA VAL A 56 -21.15 4.47 15.95
C VAL A 56 -22.23 5.42 16.46
N ALA A 57 -21.85 6.43 17.24
CA ALA A 57 -22.66 7.64 17.42
C ALA A 57 -22.62 8.44 16.12
N ALA A 58 -23.75 8.53 15.44
CA ALA A 58 -23.90 9.28 14.21
C ALA A 58 -25.20 10.11 14.24
N PRO A 59 -25.30 11.20 13.45
CA PRO A 59 -26.50 12.04 13.42
C PRO A 59 -27.72 11.34 12.80
N ASP A 60 -27.49 10.28 12.01
CA ASP A 60 -28.51 9.49 11.31
C ASP A 60 -28.07 8.02 11.29
N GLU A 61 -29.00 7.09 11.53
CA GLU A 61 -28.79 5.64 11.46
C GLU A 61 -28.30 5.19 10.08
N LYS A 62 -28.61 5.94 9.02
CA LYS A 62 -28.15 5.67 7.65
C LYS A 62 -26.64 5.76 7.47
N VAL A 63 -25.89 6.33 8.42
CA VAL A 63 -24.42 6.42 8.34
C VAL A 63 -23.76 5.04 8.20
N LYS A 64 -24.36 3.98 8.76
CA LYS A 64 -23.87 2.59 8.62
C LYS A 64 -23.98 2.03 7.18
N LEU A 65 -24.80 2.66 6.32
CA LEU A 65 -24.96 2.29 4.91
C LEU A 65 -23.97 3.02 3.99
N GLU A 66 -23.18 3.94 4.54
CA GLU A 66 -22.25 4.74 3.75
C GLU A 66 -21.14 3.87 3.17
N LYS A 67 -20.77 4.19 1.93
CA LYS A 67 -19.72 3.49 1.18
C LYS A 67 -18.34 4.08 1.41
N TYR A 68 -18.28 5.27 1.99
CA TYR A 68 -17.06 6.05 2.17
C TYR A 68 -16.87 6.35 3.65
N PHE A 69 -15.78 5.85 4.22
CA PHE A 69 -15.37 6.13 5.59
C PHE A 69 -14.03 6.84 5.55
N ARG A 70 -14.00 8.09 6.04
CA ARG A 70 -12.79 8.91 6.05
C ARG A 70 -12.47 9.35 7.47
N VAL A 71 -11.20 9.26 7.82
CA VAL A 71 -10.65 9.71 9.08
C VAL A 71 -9.39 10.48 8.77
N SER A 72 -9.32 11.68 9.32
CA SER A 72 -8.10 12.48 9.35
C SER A 72 -7.99 13.16 10.70
N ASN A 73 -7.65 12.37 11.73
CA ASN A 73 -7.70 12.81 13.11
C ASN A 73 -6.43 12.40 13.87
N LYS A 74 -5.76 13.39 14.48
CA LYS A 74 -4.58 13.16 15.32
C LYS A 74 -4.87 12.35 16.58
N SER A 75 -6.13 12.29 17.02
CA SER A 75 -6.59 11.49 18.16
C SER A 75 -7.03 10.07 17.77
N PHE A 76 -6.95 9.69 16.49
CA PHE A 76 -7.20 8.30 16.10
C PHE A 76 -6.18 7.37 16.78
N PRO A 77 -6.54 6.15 17.20
CA PRO A 77 -5.62 5.26 17.90
C PRO A 77 -4.40 4.86 17.05
N ILE A 78 -3.32 4.57 17.77
CA ILE A 78 -2.06 4.07 17.21
C ILE A 78 -2.25 2.64 16.65
N ASN A 79 -3.13 1.85 17.26
CA ASN A 79 -3.58 0.55 16.78
C ASN A 79 -4.90 0.72 16.02
N MET A 80 -4.99 0.27 14.77
CA MET A 80 -6.26 0.29 14.06
C MET A 80 -7.27 -0.59 14.83
N PRO A 81 -8.49 -0.09 15.12
CA PRO A 81 -9.53 -0.91 15.73
C PRO A 81 -10.01 -2.01 14.78
N ILE A 82 -10.58 -3.09 15.34
CA ILE A 82 -11.36 -4.07 14.57
C ILE A 82 -12.85 -3.69 14.56
N GLY A 83 -13.68 -4.40 13.80
CA GLY A 83 -15.15 -4.24 13.83
C GLY A 83 -15.72 -3.14 12.92
N ILE A 84 -14.88 -2.30 12.32
CA ILE A 84 -15.34 -1.27 11.36
C ILE A 84 -16.09 -1.93 10.19
N GLY A 85 -15.58 -3.03 9.62
CA GLY A 85 -16.27 -3.73 8.53
C GLY A 85 -17.63 -4.34 8.92
N GLU A 86 -17.79 -4.74 10.18
CA GLU A 86 -19.07 -5.24 10.72
C GLU A 86 -20.13 -4.12 10.77
N LEU A 87 -19.70 -2.89 11.06
CA LEU A 87 -20.57 -1.72 11.16
C LEU A 87 -20.86 -1.04 9.82
N PHE A 88 -19.97 -1.18 8.84
CA PHE A 88 -20.09 -0.61 7.50
C PHE A 88 -20.00 -1.72 6.42
N PRO A 89 -21.01 -2.59 6.30
CA PRO A 89 -20.96 -3.78 5.43
C PRO A 89 -20.96 -3.48 3.91
N ASN A 90 -21.15 -2.21 3.53
CA ASN A 90 -21.13 -1.72 2.15
C ASN A 90 -19.91 -0.85 1.84
N LEU A 91 -18.90 -0.85 2.72
CA LEU A 91 -17.74 0.01 2.57
C LEU A 91 -16.97 -0.30 1.28
N GLU A 92 -16.85 0.72 0.41
CA GLU A 92 -16.11 0.66 -0.85
C GLU A 92 -14.79 1.44 -0.74
N LEU A 93 -14.73 2.47 0.11
CA LEU A 93 -13.54 3.29 0.35
C LEU A 93 -13.32 3.51 1.85
N LEU A 94 -12.12 3.18 2.29
CA LEU A 94 -11.62 3.47 3.63
C LEU A 94 -10.39 4.36 3.51
N SER A 95 -10.46 5.55 4.09
CA SER A 95 -9.35 6.49 4.16
C SER A 95 -9.05 6.81 5.62
N ILE A 96 -7.87 6.50 6.09
CA ILE A 96 -7.36 6.91 7.41
C ILE A 96 -6.03 7.59 7.14
N VAL A 97 -6.01 8.92 7.14
CA VAL A 97 -4.89 9.73 6.67
C VAL A 97 -4.45 10.70 7.76
N LEU A 98 -3.18 11.13 7.78
CA LEU A 98 -2.69 12.15 8.73
C LEU A 98 -3.03 11.84 10.21
N SER A 99 -3.00 10.56 10.58
CA SER A 99 -3.36 10.05 11.90
C SER A 99 -2.14 9.30 12.51
N PRO A 100 -2.09 9.02 13.83
CA PRO A 100 -0.90 8.42 14.45
C PRO A 100 -0.86 6.89 14.28
N LEU A 101 -1.59 6.34 13.30
CA LEU A 101 -1.73 4.91 13.09
C LEU A 101 -0.37 4.27 12.80
N LYS A 102 0.02 3.29 13.61
CA LYS A 102 1.31 2.59 13.56
C LYS A 102 1.17 1.10 13.29
N PHE A 103 0.09 0.50 13.76
CA PHE A 103 -0.11 -0.94 13.70
C PHE A 103 -1.40 -1.30 12.99
N ILE A 104 -1.27 -2.16 11.97
CA ILE A 104 -2.36 -2.78 11.23
C ILE A 104 -2.13 -4.29 11.16
N LYS A 105 -3.22 -5.06 11.23
CA LYS A 105 -3.25 -6.52 11.12
C LYS A 105 -4.43 -6.94 10.26
N ARG A 106 -4.38 -8.16 9.70
CA ARG A 106 -5.45 -8.73 8.84
C ARG A 106 -6.86 -8.51 9.42
N ARG A 107 -7.04 -8.81 10.71
CA ARG A 107 -8.33 -8.70 11.41
C ARG A 107 -8.92 -7.28 11.43
N ASN A 108 -8.12 -6.24 11.24
CA ASN A 108 -8.64 -4.86 11.14
C ASN A 108 -9.52 -4.65 9.90
N PHE A 109 -9.30 -5.45 8.86
CA PHE A 109 -9.99 -5.36 7.58
C PHE A 109 -11.04 -6.47 7.40
N ALA A 110 -11.35 -7.22 8.48
CA ALA A 110 -12.39 -8.25 8.43
C ALA A 110 -13.75 -7.65 8.06
N SER A 111 -14.54 -8.41 7.30
CA SER A 111 -15.87 -8.03 6.81
C SER A 111 -15.90 -6.83 5.86
N MET A 112 -14.76 -6.42 5.28
CA MET A 112 -14.67 -5.35 4.28
C MET A 112 -14.56 -5.89 2.84
N GLU A 113 -15.33 -6.93 2.50
CA GLU A 113 -15.21 -7.65 1.21
C GLU A 113 -15.52 -6.81 -0.04
N LYS A 114 -16.23 -5.69 0.13
CA LYS A 114 -16.59 -4.75 -0.93
C LYS A 114 -15.58 -3.61 -1.10
N LEU A 115 -14.55 -3.55 -0.25
CA LEU A 115 -13.59 -2.46 -0.27
C LEU A 115 -12.78 -2.51 -1.57
N THR A 116 -12.80 -1.39 -2.28
CA THR A 116 -12.04 -1.19 -3.53
C THR A 116 -10.86 -0.25 -3.32
N THR A 117 -11.00 0.74 -2.43
CA THR A 117 -9.97 1.75 -2.16
C THR A 117 -9.59 1.78 -0.69
N LEU A 118 -8.30 1.60 -0.41
CA LEU A 118 -7.70 1.76 0.91
C LEU A 118 -6.59 2.81 0.89
N ASP A 119 -6.85 3.94 1.54
CA ASP A 119 -5.88 5.05 1.67
C ASP A 119 -5.42 5.19 3.12
N LEU A 120 -4.17 4.80 3.39
CA LEU A 120 -3.51 4.85 4.69
C LEU A 120 -2.27 5.74 4.67
N ARG A 121 -2.25 6.76 3.80
CA ARG A 121 -1.09 7.64 3.64
C ARG A 121 -0.88 8.58 4.82
N TYR A 122 0.36 9.03 4.99
CA TYR A 122 0.77 9.99 6.01
C TYR A 122 0.41 9.59 7.44
N ASN A 123 0.52 8.30 7.76
CA ASN A 123 0.44 7.79 9.13
C ASN A 123 1.86 7.50 9.66
N LYS A 124 1.99 6.56 10.60
CA LYS A 124 3.24 6.13 11.25
C LYS A 124 3.44 4.62 11.13
N ILE A 125 2.90 3.99 10.08
CA ILE A 125 2.93 2.54 9.91
C ILE A 125 4.38 2.09 9.69
N GLU A 126 4.89 1.23 10.56
CA GLU A 126 6.26 0.70 10.48
C GLU A 126 6.34 -0.69 9.85
N LYS A 127 5.28 -1.49 10.04
CA LYS A 127 5.19 -2.88 9.61
C LYS A 127 3.83 -3.14 8.97
N VAL A 128 3.86 -3.86 7.86
CA VAL A 128 2.67 -4.44 7.25
C VAL A 128 2.85 -5.96 7.27
N PRO A 129 2.27 -6.66 8.25
CA PRO A 129 2.39 -8.11 8.39
C PRO A 129 1.96 -8.88 7.12
N SER A 130 2.35 -10.15 7.02
CA SER A 130 1.88 -11.02 5.95
C SER A 130 0.36 -11.11 5.94
N LYS A 131 -0.24 -11.23 4.75
CA LYS A 131 -1.69 -11.39 4.58
C LYS A 131 -2.54 -10.28 5.22
N THR A 132 -1.98 -9.09 5.49
CA THR A 132 -2.72 -7.96 6.10
C THR A 132 -3.94 -7.56 5.27
N PHE A 133 -3.87 -7.64 3.94
CA PHE A 133 -4.98 -7.28 3.05
C PHE A 133 -5.73 -8.49 2.48
N TYR A 134 -5.55 -9.67 3.07
CA TYR A 134 -6.07 -10.92 2.52
C TYR A 134 -7.61 -10.95 2.42
N ASP A 135 -8.31 -10.30 3.34
CA ASP A 135 -9.78 -10.27 3.37
C ASP A 135 -10.38 -9.17 2.47
N LEU A 136 -9.57 -8.57 1.58
CA LEU A 136 -9.95 -7.49 0.66
C LEU A 136 -9.85 -7.95 -0.82
N PRO A 137 -10.66 -8.94 -1.26
CA PRO A 137 -10.52 -9.54 -2.58
C PRO A 137 -10.82 -8.59 -3.75
N LYS A 138 -11.57 -7.50 -3.49
CA LYS A 138 -11.95 -6.47 -4.48
C LYS A 138 -11.07 -5.22 -4.45
N LEU A 139 -9.99 -5.24 -3.67
CA LEU A 139 -9.11 -4.06 -3.54
C LEU A 139 -8.45 -3.73 -4.88
N THR A 140 -8.77 -2.56 -5.44
CA THR A 140 -8.20 -2.03 -6.68
C THR A 140 -7.12 -1.00 -6.42
N THR A 141 -7.24 -0.20 -5.36
CA THR A 141 -6.31 0.86 -5.02
C THR A 141 -5.84 0.75 -3.59
N LEU A 142 -4.51 0.71 -3.40
CA LEU A 142 -3.86 0.77 -2.09
C LEU A 142 -2.82 1.89 -2.05
N ASN A 143 -2.97 2.80 -1.08
CA ASN A 143 -2.00 3.84 -0.81
C ASN A 143 -1.46 3.76 0.62
N LEU A 144 -0.16 3.48 0.76
CA LEU A 144 0.62 3.41 1.99
C LEU A 144 1.70 4.51 2.03
N SER A 145 1.59 5.54 1.20
CA SER A 145 2.66 6.54 1.04
C SER A 145 2.86 7.39 2.29
N GLY A 146 4.10 7.83 2.58
CA GLY A 146 4.38 8.70 3.72
C GLY A 146 4.26 7.98 5.07
N ASN A 147 4.67 6.72 5.13
CA ASN A 147 4.77 5.93 6.36
C ASN A 147 6.27 5.60 6.63
N SER A 148 6.55 4.66 7.55
CA SER A 148 7.91 4.22 7.91
C SER A 148 8.11 2.74 7.61
N ILE A 149 7.50 2.24 6.53
CA ILE A 149 7.51 0.82 6.16
C ILE A 149 8.90 0.45 5.63
N LYS A 150 9.50 -0.59 6.20
CA LYS A 150 10.84 -1.07 5.82
C LYS A 150 10.83 -2.28 4.90
N PHE A 151 9.77 -3.09 4.96
CA PHE A 151 9.68 -4.36 4.26
C PHE A 151 8.23 -4.62 3.83
N LEU A 152 8.07 -5.20 2.63
CA LEU A 152 6.81 -5.76 2.16
C LEU A 152 6.96 -7.29 2.12
N HIS A 153 6.04 -8.00 2.77
CA HIS A 153 6.06 -9.46 2.79
C HIS A 153 5.72 -10.06 1.42
N LEU A 154 6.22 -11.26 1.11
CA LEU A 154 5.93 -11.94 -0.17
C LEU A 154 4.45 -12.34 -0.32
N ASP A 155 3.83 -12.73 0.79
CA ASP A 155 2.39 -13.06 0.84
C ASP A 155 1.47 -11.85 1.11
N LEU A 156 1.96 -10.61 0.91
CA LEU A 156 1.17 -9.43 1.25
C LEU A 156 -0.10 -9.31 0.40
N PHE A 157 0.02 -9.57 -0.91
CA PHE A 157 -1.08 -9.44 -1.89
C PHE A 157 -1.60 -10.78 -2.41
N LEU A 158 -1.47 -11.85 -1.62
CA LEU A 158 -1.81 -13.21 -2.05
C LEU A 158 -3.28 -13.38 -2.47
N ASN A 159 -4.18 -12.54 -1.97
CA ASN A 159 -5.61 -12.56 -2.28
C ASN A 159 -6.13 -11.19 -2.78
N ASN A 160 -5.29 -10.41 -3.46
CA ASN A 160 -5.69 -9.13 -4.05
C ASN A 160 -5.47 -9.13 -5.59
N PRO A 161 -6.20 -9.98 -6.33
CA PRO A 161 -6.01 -10.12 -7.79
C PRO A 161 -6.50 -8.89 -8.57
N GLU A 162 -7.41 -8.11 -7.99
CA GLU A 162 -8.00 -6.91 -8.58
C GLU A 162 -7.15 -5.65 -8.42
N LEU A 163 -5.99 -5.74 -7.72
CA LEU A 163 -5.17 -4.57 -7.43
C LEU A 163 -4.61 -3.96 -8.73
N GLU A 164 -5.01 -2.72 -9.02
CA GLU A 164 -4.60 -1.95 -10.20
C GLU A 164 -3.62 -0.83 -9.83
N GLU A 165 -3.71 -0.29 -8.61
CA GLU A 165 -2.85 0.79 -8.15
C GLU A 165 -2.20 0.46 -6.80
N PHE A 166 -0.89 0.57 -6.75
CA PHE A 166 -0.12 0.46 -5.52
C PHE A 166 0.81 1.65 -5.35
N ALA A 167 0.64 2.39 -4.25
CA ALA A 167 1.52 3.47 -3.87
C ALA A 167 2.09 3.23 -2.47
N ALA A 168 3.42 3.20 -2.37
CA ALA A 168 4.16 3.15 -1.11
C ALA A 168 5.34 4.15 -1.15
N ALA A 169 5.12 5.30 -1.76
CA ALA A 169 6.13 6.35 -1.84
C ALA A 169 6.47 6.92 -0.46
N LYS A 170 7.66 7.50 -0.28
CA LYS A 170 8.07 8.14 0.99
C LYS A 170 7.96 7.17 2.17
N ASN A 171 8.61 6.02 2.03
CA ASN A 171 8.76 4.98 3.06
C ASN A 171 10.25 4.65 3.23
N GLU A 172 10.58 3.59 3.95
CA GLU A 172 11.96 3.15 4.23
C GLU A 172 12.26 1.78 3.60
N ILE A 173 11.58 1.44 2.50
CA ILE A 173 11.65 0.10 1.91
C ILE A 173 13.04 -0.13 1.32
N LYS A 174 13.68 -1.23 1.74
CA LYS A 174 15.05 -1.57 1.33
C LYS A 174 15.13 -2.57 0.18
N LYS A 175 14.13 -3.44 0.06
CA LYS A 175 14.09 -4.52 -0.93
C LYS A 175 12.67 -4.66 -1.47
N LEU A 176 12.57 -4.94 -2.76
CA LEU A 176 11.32 -5.20 -3.46
C LEU A 176 11.46 -6.50 -4.26
N SER A 177 10.46 -7.39 -4.16
CA SER A 177 10.43 -8.67 -4.88
C SER A 177 9.16 -8.77 -5.71
N PHE A 178 9.26 -9.29 -6.94
CA PHE A 178 8.10 -9.55 -7.78
C PHE A 178 7.13 -10.54 -7.12
N GLN A 179 7.64 -11.45 -6.29
CA GLN A 179 6.84 -12.47 -5.59
C GLN A 179 5.78 -11.83 -4.68
N THR A 180 6.03 -10.62 -4.16
CA THR A 180 5.05 -9.85 -3.39
C THR A 180 3.76 -9.57 -4.19
N PHE A 181 3.88 -9.39 -5.52
CA PHE A 181 2.79 -8.97 -6.39
C PHE A 181 2.38 -10.05 -7.40
N GLN A 182 2.84 -11.30 -7.22
CA GLN A 182 2.64 -12.40 -8.17
C GLN A 182 1.16 -12.73 -8.46
N LYS A 183 0.23 -12.31 -7.60
CA LYS A 183 -1.21 -12.48 -7.79
C LYS A 183 -1.91 -11.22 -8.30
N SER A 184 -1.27 -10.07 -8.25
CA SER A 184 -1.84 -8.76 -8.64
C SER A 184 -1.46 -8.39 -10.07
N LEU A 185 -1.81 -9.26 -11.03
CA LEU A 185 -1.42 -9.11 -12.43
C LEU A 185 -2.16 -7.97 -13.15
N LYS A 186 -3.19 -7.38 -12.52
CA LYS A 186 -3.93 -6.20 -13.00
C LYS A 186 -3.26 -4.87 -12.65
N LEU A 187 -2.12 -4.89 -11.96
CA LEU A 187 -1.38 -3.68 -11.61
C LEU A 187 -1.04 -2.86 -12.85
N LYS A 188 -1.51 -1.61 -12.86
CA LYS A 188 -1.28 -0.59 -13.88
C LYS A 188 -0.38 0.52 -13.35
N ARG A 189 -0.64 0.96 -12.11
CA ARG A 189 0.07 2.09 -11.49
C ARG A 189 0.87 1.64 -10.28
N PHE A 190 2.17 1.92 -10.28
CA PHE A 190 3.08 1.49 -9.24
C PHE A 190 4.03 2.61 -8.82
N ASN A 191 3.82 3.16 -7.62
CA ASN A 191 4.66 4.24 -7.11
C ASN A 191 5.38 3.80 -5.83
N VAL A 192 6.70 3.66 -5.90
CA VAL A 192 7.57 3.36 -4.75
C VAL A 192 8.68 4.40 -4.61
N SER A 193 8.45 5.61 -5.11
CA SER A 193 9.40 6.72 -5.02
C SER A 193 9.76 7.10 -3.59
N PHE A 194 10.91 7.72 -3.40
CA PHE A 194 11.45 8.18 -2.12
C PHE A 194 11.50 7.08 -1.05
N ASN A 195 12.08 5.94 -1.40
CA ASN A 195 12.40 4.84 -0.48
C ASN A 195 13.93 4.74 -0.28
N ASN A 196 14.40 3.68 0.40
CA ASN A 196 15.80 3.44 0.73
C ASN A 196 16.29 2.10 0.14
N PHE A 197 16.01 1.87 -1.14
CA PHE A 197 16.32 0.62 -1.83
C PHE A 197 17.82 0.39 -1.92
N GLN A 198 18.28 -0.74 -1.40
CA GLN A 198 19.67 -1.18 -1.54
C GLN A 198 19.86 -2.04 -2.79
N SER A 199 18.81 -2.76 -3.18
CA SER A 199 18.77 -3.56 -4.40
C SER A 199 17.33 -3.75 -4.84
N ILE A 200 17.10 -3.73 -6.15
CA ILE A 200 15.81 -4.05 -6.75
C ILE A 200 16.00 -5.29 -7.60
N SER A 201 15.53 -6.43 -7.09
CA SER A 201 15.43 -7.67 -7.86
C SER A 201 14.00 -7.84 -8.37
N PHE A 202 13.39 -6.75 -8.81
CA PHE A 202 12.02 -6.71 -9.26
C PHE A 202 11.99 -6.80 -10.77
N ASP A 203 11.41 -7.87 -11.28
CA ASP A 203 11.21 -8.06 -12.70
C ASP A 203 9.83 -7.52 -13.10
N PHE A 204 9.79 -6.26 -13.54
CA PHE A 204 8.54 -5.61 -13.97
C PHE A 204 7.93 -6.30 -15.20
N THR A 205 8.70 -7.08 -15.97
CA THR A 205 8.19 -7.78 -17.15
C THR A 205 7.19 -8.89 -16.75
N LYS A 206 7.14 -9.26 -15.48
CA LYS A 206 6.18 -10.22 -14.92
C LYS A 206 4.83 -9.60 -14.57
N LEU A 207 4.69 -8.28 -14.68
CA LEU A 207 3.44 -7.55 -14.52
C LEU A 207 3.02 -6.96 -15.88
N PRO A 208 2.21 -7.69 -16.67
CA PRO A 208 1.99 -7.37 -18.07
C PRO A 208 1.14 -6.11 -18.31
N ASN A 209 0.37 -5.66 -17.32
CA ASN A 209 -0.52 -4.49 -17.45
C ASN A 209 0.09 -3.20 -16.89
N LEU A 210 1.35 -3.27 -16.46
CA LEU A 210 1.99 -2.17 -15.77
C LEU A 210 2.28 -1.06 -16.78
N THR A 211 1.79 0.15 -16.52
CA THR A 211 1.83 1.27 -17.46
C THR A 211 2.43 2.53 -16.84
N ASP A 212 2.09 2.84 -15.60
CA ASP A 212 2.63 4.00 -14.89
C ASP A 212 3.49 3.56 -13.71
N VAL A 213 4.80 3.79 -13.78
CA VAL A 213 5.68 3.42 -12.67
C VAL A 213 6.59 4.58 -12.30
N VAL A 214 6.48 4.94 -11.03
CA VAL A 214 7.25 6.02 -10.46
C VAL A 214 8.24 5.45 -9.48
N PHE A 215 9.52 5.49 -9.85
CA PHE A 215 10.63 4.99 -9.06
C PHE A 215 11.66 6.10 -8.79
N LYS A 216 11.89 6.40 -7.51
CA LYS A 216 12.92 7.36 -7.12
C LYS A 216 13.56 6.86 -5.85
N ASN A 217 14.84 6.56 -5.85
CA ASN A 217 15.54 6.19 -4.63
C ASN A 217 16.21 7.43 -4.04
N SER A 218 16.27 7.55 -2.72
CA SER A 218 17.01 8.66 -2.12
C SER A 218 18.51 8.54 -2.47
N PHE A 219 19.00 9.47 -3.31
CA PHE A 219 20.41 9.78 -3.61
C PHE A 219 21.21 8.94 -4.64
N GLU A 220 20.62 7.99 -5.38
CA GLU A 220 21.38 7.26 -6.43
C GLU A 220 20.83 7.44 -7.85
N CYS A 221 19.50 7.40 -8.05
CA CYS A 221 18.87 7.53 -9.38
C CYS A 221 17.39 7.98 -9.28
N ASN A 222 17.00 8.94 -10.13
CA ASN A 222 15.60 9.27 -10.39
C ASN A 222 15.16 8.57 -11.69
N PHE A 223 14.19 7.66 -11.63
CA PHE A 223 13.60 6.98 -12.78
C PHE A 223 12.07 7.13 -12.77
N GLU A 224 11.54 8.13 -13.46
CA GLU A 224 10.13 8.13 -13.82
C GLU A 224 9.99 7.44 -15.16
N PHE A 225 9.11 6.43 -15.25
CA PHE A 225 8.75 5.84 -16.53
C PHE A 225 7.24 5.76 -16.69
N LYS A 226 6.79 6.21 -17.87
CA LYS A 226 5.41 6.03 -18.31
C LYS A 226 5.44 5.24 -19.60
N ILE A 227 4.80 4.08 -19.59
CA ILE A 227 4.56 3.32 -20.80
C ILE A 227 3.33 3.95 -21.46
N ASP A 228 3.55 4.53 -22.64
CA ASP A 228 2.48 5.12 -23.44
C ASP A 228 1.56 4.03 -24.04
N ARG A 229 0.55 4.43 -24.82
CA ARG A 229 -0.40 3.48 -25.43
C ARG A 229 0.21 2.61 -26.53
N ASN A 230 1.45 2.86 -26.92
CA ASN A 230 2.20 2.17 -27.97
C ASN A 230 3.35 1.33 -27.38
N ASP A 231 3.33 1.04 -26.09
CA ASP A 231 4.37 0.33 -25.35
C ASP A 231 5.75 1.05 -25.31
N HIS A 232 5.80 2.34 -25.63
CA HIS A 232 7.04 3.12 -25.44
C HIS A 232 7.16 3.57 -23.99
N ALA A 233 8.26 3.24 -23.32
CA ALA A 233 8.55 3.85 -22.02
C ALA A 233 9.20 5.23 -22.22
N ASP A 234 8.48 6.29 -21.88
CA ASP A 234 9.05 7.62 -21.69
C ASP A 234 9.90 7.60 -20.42
N CYS A 235 11.21 7.47 -20.60
CA CYS A 235 12.18 7.46 -19.51
C CYS A 235 12.87 8.82 -19.41
N THR A 236 12.33 9.72 -18.58
CA THR A 236 13.01 10.97 -18.22
C THR A 236 14.09 10.67 -17.17
N HIS A 237 15.36 10.61 -17.59
CA HIS A 237 16.50 10.29 -16.73
C HIS A 237 17.08 11.56 -16.09
N GLU A 238 16.56 11.98 -14.94
CA GLU A 238 16.92 13.32 -14.44
C GLU A 238 18.22 13.43 -13.63
N ARG A 239 18.94 12.32 -13.38
CA ARG A 239 20.34 12.22 -12.87
C ARG A 239 20.50 10.86 -12.20
N CYS A 240 21.34 10.00 -12.78
CA CYS A 240 21.78 8.75 -12.17
C CYS A 240 23.29 8.86 -11.92
N THR A 241 23.74 8.73 -10.67
CA THR A 241 25.18 8.74 -10.37
C THR A 241 25.75 7.33 -10.46
N HIS A 242 26.47 7.05 -11.56
CA HIS A 242 27.51 6.03 -11.76
C HIS A 242 27.27 4.53 -11.46
N ASN A 243 26.11 4.07 -11.01
CA ASN A 243 25.87 2.61 -10.81
C ASN A 243 24.63 2.06 -11.54
N LEU A 244 24.54 2.36 -12.84
CA LEU A 244 23.48 1.89 -13.74
C LEU A 244 23.53 0.38 -14.01
N LYS A 245 24.63 -0.32 -13.70
CA LYS A 245 24.78 -1.78 -13.98
C LYS A 245 23.67 -2.64 -13.38
N ARG A 246 23.12 -2.25 -12.23
CA ARG A 246 22.01 -2.98 -11.58
C ARG A 246 20.66 -2.79 -12.27
N PHE A 247 20.53 -1.75 -13.10
CA PHE A 247 19.31 -1.36 -13.81
C PHE A 247 19.47 -1.47 -15.34
N GLN A 248 20.66 -1.80 -15.82
CA GLN A 248 21.05 -1.73 -17.22
C GLN A 248 20.16 -2.60 -18.12
N PHE A 249 19.92 -3.86 -17.75
CA PHE A 249 19.00 -4.73 -18.47
C PHE A 249 17.59 -4.13 -18.60
N TRP A 250 17.13 -3.42 -17.59
CA TRP A 250 15.79 -2.84 -17.56
C TRP A 250 15.70 -1.56 -18.40
N ILE A 251 16.72 -0.68 -18.30
CA ILE A 251 16.84 0.52 -19.14
C ILE A 251 16.96 0.13 -20.61
N GLU A 252 17.79 -0.86 -20.95
CA GLU A 252 17.97 -1.34 -22.32
C GLU A 252 16.69 -1.99 -22.89
N LYS A 253 15.89 -2.66 -22.06
CA LYS A 253 14.67 -3.33 -22.52
C LYS A 253 13.48 -2.37 -22.72
N TYR A 254 13.39 -1.31 -21.93
CA TYR A 254 12.18 -0.47 -21.87
C TYR A 254 12.41 0.98 -22.27
N CYS A 255 13.58 1.56 -21.99
CA CYS A 255 13.91 2.95 -22.32
C CYS A 255 14.62 3.11 -23.68
N ALA A 256 14.97 2.00 -24.35
CA ALA A 256 15.68 2.03 -25.63
C ALA A 256 14.73 2.31 -26.81
N VAL A 257 14.17 3.52 -26.85
CA VAL A 257 13.67 4.18 -28.09
C VAL A 257 13.96 5.69 -28.04
N VAL A 258 15.12 6.10 -27.50
CA VAL A 258 15.57 7.51 -27.56
C VAL A 258 16.98 7.65 -28.14
N SER A 259 17.80 6.59 -28.14
CA SER A 259 19.17 6.68 -28.67
C SER A 259 19.30 6.60 -30.20
N GLU A 260 18.23 6.28 -30.93
CA GLU A 260 18.25 6.29 -32.42
C GLU A 260 17.79 7.63 -33.02
N LEU A 261 17.26 8.56 -32.22
CA LEU A 261 16.82 9.88 -32.70
C LEU A 261 17.85 11.00 -32.49
N THR A 262 19.03 10.67 -31.96
CA THR A 262 20.17 11.62 -31.87
C THR A 262 21.39 11.15 -32.66
N GLY A 263 21.19 10.23 -33.62
CA GLY A 263 22.22 9.82 -34.58
C GLY A 263 22.28 10.77 -35.78
N ASP A 264 23.41 11.46 -35.88
CA ASP A 264 24.06 11.94 -37.09
C ASP A 264 23.40 13.07 -37.91
N GLU A 265 23.87 14.30 -37.71
CA GLU A 265 24.24 15.16 -38.85
C GLU A 265 25.62 15.80 -38.61
N ASP A 266 26.57 15.30 -39.41
CA ASP A 266 27.69 15.99 -40.06
C ASP A 266 29.03 16.17 -39.33
N ASP A 267 29.80 15.07 -39.32
CA ASP A 267 31.25 15.10 -39.49
C ASP A 267 31.54 15.21 -41.01
N SER A 268 31.94 16.40 -41.48
CA SER A 268 32.48 16.61 -42.83
C SER A 268 33.78 17.43 -42.76
N PRO A 269 34.86 17.01 -43.46
CA PRO A 269 36.19 17.63 -43.35
C PRO A 269 36.48 18.70 -44.42
N GLY A 270 37.23 19.74 -44.03
CA GLY A 270 38.08 20.60 -44.91
C GLY A 270 37.52 21.99 -45.28
N PRO A 271 38.35 22.93 -45.79
CA PRO A 271 39.71 22.73 -46.30
C PRO A 271 40.80 23.62 -45.68
N ASP A 272 42.04 23.19 -45.96
CA ASP A 272 43.27 23.97 -45.91
C ASP A 272 43.14 25.37 -46.50
N SER A 273 43.71 26.35 -45.81
CA SER A 273 44.19 27.59 -46.43
C SER A 273 45.63 27.83 -45.98
N GLU A 274 46.53 27.21 -46.72
CA GLU A 274 47.90 27.68 -46.92
C GLU A 274 47.83 28.98 -47.75
N LYS A 275 48.38 30.09 -47.24
CA LYS A 275 49.42 30.93 -47.90
C LYS A 275 49.51 32.35 -47.33
N ASP A 276 50.79 32.70 -47.13
CA ASP A 276 51.47 33.99 -47.18
C ASP A 276 51.18 35.06 -46.11
#